data_AF-G8R1Z6-F1
#
_entry.id   AF-G8R1Z6-F1
#
_cell.length_a   1.000
_cell.length_b   1.000
_cell.length_c   1.000
_cell.angle_alpha   90.00
_cell.angle_beta   90.00
_cell.angle_gamma   90.00
#
_symmetry.space_group_name_H-M   'P 1'
#
loop_
_entity.id
_entity.type
_entity.pdbx_description
1 polymer ?
#
loop_
_entity_poly.entity_id
_entity_poly.type
_entity_poly.pdbx_seq_one_letter_code
_entity_poly.pdbx_strand_id
1 'polypeptide(L)'
;MGWGGSAQAMIHTLRANKDLLRKRKILFERDRTFGEIKKRYTKASAGILKAPSPSQSDLKKIRDRIVKQRKKEIIITVIATIISTTIITIGIHLIYTNLVSQNLQKWEEKEVYYKRQQSEEYKTNIKEGLEKMEAGNYFFAIGNFSEALDNAPNDSLAEYHLAYAYCLLCKIEKKGCSRAFRLVEELSLKHPKNLHYPLLEVNYLQSH
;
A
#
# COMPACT_ATOMS: atom_id res chain seq x y z
N MET A 1 -3.68 -7.36 -57.97
CA MET A 1 -3.62 -7.57 -56.51
C MET A 1 -3.60 -6.19 -55.86
N GLY A 2 -4.63 -5.66 -55.21
CA GLY A 2 -5.82 -6.30 -54.64
C GLY A 2 -5.94 -6.00 -53.15
N TRP A 3 -5.75 -4.74 -52.72
CA TRP A 3 -5.87 -4.33 -51.30
C TRP A 3 -6.30 -2.86 -51.11
N GLY A 4 -6.88 -2.22 -52.14
CA GLY A 4 -7.32 -0.81 -52.09
C GLY A 4 -8.84 -0.61 -52.16
N GLY A 5 -9.55 -1.44 -52.94
CA GLY A 5 -10.99 -1.29 -53.16
C GLY A 5 -11.86 -1.62 -51.95
N SER A 6 -11.50 -2.66 -51.18
CA SER A 6 -12.25 -3.10 -50.00
C SER A 6 -12.14 -2.12 -48.83
N ALA A 7 -10.95 -1.57 -48.58
CA ALA A 7 -10.74 -0.55 -47.57
C ALA A 7 -11.45 0.76 -47.94
N GLN A 8 -11.39 1.17 -49.21
CA GLN A 8 -12.08 2.37 -49.67
C GLN A 8 -13.60 2.21 -49.60
N ALA A 9 -14.13 1.04 -49.99
CA ALA A 9 -15.54 0.71 -49.85
C ALA A 9 -15.98 0.75 -48.38
N MET A 10 -15.21 0.13 -47.48
CA MET A 10 -15.48 0.14 -46.04
C MET A 10 -15.51 1.56 -45.46
N ILE A 11 -14.54 2.41 -45.82
CA ILE A 11 -14.52 3.82 -45.41
C ILE A 11 -15.76 4.56 -45.93
N HIS A 12 -16.17 4.31 -47.17
CA HIS A 12 -17.35 4.95 -47.77
C HIS A 12 -18.64 4.48 -47.09
N THR A 13 -18.76 3.19 -46.78
CA THR A 13 -19.91 2.62 -46.06
C THR A 13 -19.99 3.15 -44.63
N LEU A 14 -18.87 3.28 -43.91
CA LEU A 14 -18.83 3.86 -42.57
C LEU A 14 -19.25 5.33 -42.56
N ARG A 15 -18.85 6.12 -43.57
CA ARG A 15 -19.28 7.52 -43.71
C ARG A 15 -20.77 7.63 -44.04
N ALA A 16 -21.28 6.82 -44.97
CA ALA A 16 -22.71 6.79 -45.28
C ALA A 16 -23.57 6.36 -44.07
N ASN A 17 -23.11 5.35 -43.31
CA ASN A 17 -23.79 4.91 -42.09
C ASN A 17 -23.77 6.00 -41.00
N LYS A 18 -22.68 6.78 -40.88
CA LYS A 18 -22.60 7.91 -39.95
C LYS A 18 -23.64 9.00 -40.29
N ASP A 19 -23.95 9.23 -41.55
CA ASP A 19 -24.96 10.20 -41.97
C ASP A 19 -26.40 9.69 -41.72
N LEU A 20 -26.60 8.37 -41.73
CA LEU A 20 -27.87 7.71 -41.39
C LEU A 20 -28.13 7.64 -39.87
N LEU A 21 -27.08 7.70 -39.05
CA LEU A 21 -27.22 7.85 -37.59
C LEU A 21 -27.75 9.26 -37.30
N ARG A 22 -29.07 9.36 -37.13
CA ARG A 22 -29.83 10.56 -36.74
C ARG A 22 -28.98 11.48 -35.86
N LYS A 23 -28.57 12.62 -36.42
CA LYS A 23 -27.86 13.69 -35.70
C LYS A 23 -28.49 13.83 -34.32
N ARG A 24 -27.69 13.60 -33.28
CA ARG A 24 -28.10 13.60 -31.87
C ARG A 24 -29.07 14.77 -31.67
N LYS A 25 -30.36 14.51 -31.38
CA LYS A 25 -31.31 15.59 -31.09
C LYS A 25 -30.74 16.33 -29.89
N ILE A 26 -30.15 17.49 -30.15
CA ILE A 26 -29.65 18.35 -29.10
C ILE A 26 -30.90 18.84 -28.39
N LEU A 27 -31.15 18.33 -27.18
CA LEU A 27 -32.31 18.69 -26.35
C LEU A 27 -32.30 20.18 -25.96
N PHE A 28 -31.20 20.89 -26.25
CA PHE A 28 -31.03 22.32 -26.07
C PHE A 28 -30.43 22.94 -27.33
N GLU A 29 -31.24 23.68 -28.08
CA GLU A 29 -30.74 24.54 -29.15
C GLU A 29 -29.85 25.63 -28.54
N ARG A 30 -28.54 25.51 -28.79
CA ARG A 30 -27.48 26.30 -28.12
C ARG A 30 -27.46 27.78 -28.50
N ASP A 31 -28.20 28.18 -29.54
CA ASP A 31 -28.12 29.52 -30.13
C ASP A 31 -29.40 30.37 -29.97
N ARG A 32 -30.33 29.96 -29.10
CA ARG A 32 -31.52 30.78 -28.84
C ARG A 32 -31.20 31.86 -27.81
N THR A 33 -31.13 33.10 -28.26
CA THR A 33 -31.03 34.26 -27.36
C THR A 33 -32.24 34.31 -26.42
N PHE A 34 -32.03 34.75 -25.18
CA PHE A 34 -33.06 34.85 -24.14
C PHE A 34 -34.34 35.57 -24.64
N GLY A 35 -34.20 36.53 -25.56
CA GLY A 35 -35.31 37.23 -26.19
C GLY A 35 -36.28 36.32 -26.95
N GLU A 36 -35.79 35.33 -27.70
CA GLU A 36 -36.63 34.39 -28.45
C GLU A 36 -37.39 33.43 -27.53
N ILE A 37 -36.70 32.97 -26.48
CA ILE A 37 -37.30 32.12 -25.44
C ILE A 37 -38.42 32.90 -24.76
N LYS A 38 -38.16 34.14 -24.31
CA LYS A 38 -39.16 35.02 -23.70
C LYS A 38 -40.37 35.22 -24.60
N LYS A 39 -40.16 35.49 -25.90
CA LYS A 39 -41.23 35.72 -26.88
C LYS A 39 -42.12 34.49 -27.07
N ARG A 40 -41.54 33.29 -27.05
CA ARG A 40 -42.30 32.02 -27.09
C ARG A 40 -43.08 31.77 -25.81
N TYR A 41 -42.46 31.97 -24.65
CA TYR A 41 -43.16 31.84 -23.37
C TYR A 41 -44.33 32.82 -23.27
N THR A 42 -44.15 34.07 -23.66
CA THR A 42 -45.23 35.07 -23.67
C THR A 42 -46.33 34.73 -24.66
N LYS A 43 -46.00 34.15 -25.83
CA LYS A 43 -46.98 33.72 -26.84
C LYS A 43 -47.74 32.47 -26.40
N ALA A 44 -47.08 31.55 -25.70
CA ALA A 44 -47.69 30.37 -25.09
C ALA A 44 -48.57 30.74 -23.88
N SER A 45 -48.17 31.72 -23.07
CA SER A 45 -48.96 32.21 -21.94
C SER A 45 -50.12 33.11 -22.36
N ALA A 46 -50.03 33.79 -23.52
CA ALA A 46 -51.11 34.61 -24.06
C ALA A 46 -52.34 33.79 -24.51
N GLY A 47 -52.17 32.50 -24.77
CA GLY A 47 -53.26 31.58 -25.17
C GLY A 47 -53.95 30.86 -24.01
N ILE A 48 -53.50 31.05 -22.76
CA ILE A 48 -54.13 30.42 -21.60
C ILE A 48 -55.24 31.36 -21.12
N LEU A 49 -56.47 31.08 -21.53
CA LEU A 49 -57.69 31.58 -20.90
C LEU A 49 -57.47 31.58 -19.37
N LYS A 50 -57.72 32.71 -18.70
CA LYS A 50 -57.65 32.81 -17.24
C LYS A 50 -58.50 31.69 -16.64
N ALA A 51 -57.86 30.60 -16.24
CA ALA A 51 -58.55 29.51 -15.56
C ALA A 51 -59.20 30.10 -14.31
N PRO A 52 -60.46 29.76 -14.01
CA PRO A 52 -61.11 30.23 -12.79
C PRO A 52 -60.22 29.87 -11.59
N SER A 53 -59.97 30.85 -10.71
CA SER A 53 -59.16 30.62 -9.52
C SER A 53 -59.77 29.46 -8.72
N PRO A 54 -59.01 28.39 -8.44
CA PRO A 54 -59.56 27.18 -7.83
C PRO A 54 -60.20 27.51 -6.48
N SER A 55 -61.35 26.88 -6.19
CA SER A 55 -62.03 27.06 -4.90
C SER A 55 -61.12 26.62 -3.75
N GLN A 56 -61.32 27.15 -2.54
CA GLN A 56 -60.52 26.72 -1.37
C GLN A 56 -60.62 25.19 -1.12
N SER A 57 -61.74 24.58 -1.52
CA SER A 57 -61.94 23.12 -1.43
C SER A 57 -61.07 22.34 -2.44
N ASP A 58 -60.87 22.88 -3.64
CA ASP A 58 -60.03 22.27 -4.68
C ASP A 58 -58.56 22.42 -4.32
N LEU A 59 -58.16 23.56 -3.77
CA LEU A 59 -56.81 23.78 -3.23
C LEU A 59 -56.48 22.77 -2.12
N LYS A 60 -57.43 22.47 -1.23
CA LYS A 60 -57.25 21.46 -0.18
C LYS A 60 -57.06 20.05 -0.76
N LYS A 61 -57.90 19.65 -1.74
CA LYS A 61 -57.78 18.35 -2.43
C LYS A 61 -56.46 18.21 -3.20
N ILE A 62 -55.97 19.29 -3.81
CA ILE A 62 -54.67 19.32 -4.48
C ILE A 62 -53.55 19.15 -3.46
N ARG A 63 -53.60 19.90 -2.34
CA ARG A 63 -52.62 19.81 -1.26
C ARG A 63 -52.53 18.40 -0.68
N ASP A 64 -53.68 17.77 -0.41
CA ASP A 64 -53.73 16.41 0.14
C ASP A 64 -53.18 15.37 -0.84
N ARG A 65 -53.43 15.52 -2.15
CA ARG A 65 -52.83 14.68 -3.20
C ARG A 65 -51.31 14.83 -3.24
N ILE A 66 -50.80 16.06 -3.23
CA ILE A 66 -49.36 16.35 -3.23
C ILE A 66 -48.70 15.78 -1.97
N VAL A 67 -49.31 15.95 -0.79
CA VAL A 67 -48.76 15.41 0.47
C VAL A 67 -48.71 13.89 0.45
N LYS A 68 -49.76 13.21 -0.04
CA LYS A 68 -49.76 11.75 -0.18
C LYS A 68 -48.72 11.24 -1.17
N GLN A 69 -48.55 11.92 -2.31
CA GLN A 69 -47.51 11.58 -3.30
C GLN A 69 -46.11 11.76 -2.72
N ARG A 70 -45.83 12.91 -2.08
CA ARG A 70 -44.54 13.16 -1.43
C ARG A 70 -44.21 12.13 -0.36
N LYS A 71 -45.19 11.73 0.47
CA LYS A 71 -44.98 10.67 1.47
C LYS A 71 -44.59 9.34 0.81
N LYS A 72 -45.26 8.95 -0.29
CA LYS A 72 -44.93 7.73 -1.03
C LYS A 72 -43.53 7.80 -1.65
N GLU A 73 -43.17 8.92 -2.26
CA GLU A 73 -41.85 9.15 -2.84
C GLU A 73 -40.76 9.07 -1.76
N ILE A 74 -40.93 9.75 -0.63
CA ILE A 74 -39.99 9.70 0.49
C ILE A 74 -39.79 8.27 0.99
N ILE A 75 -40.89 7.50 1.17
CA ILE A 75 -40.79 6.10 1.61
C ILE A 75 -40.00 5.27 0.59
N ILE A 76 -40.28 5.42 -0.71
CA ILE A 76 -39.55 4.70 -1.76
C ILE A 76 -38.07 5.09 -1.76
N THR A 77 -37.75 6.38 -1.63
CA THR A 77 -36.38 6.87 -1.58
C THR A 77 -35.64 6.31 -0.36
N VAL A 78 -36.26 6.29 0.82
CA VAL A 78 -35.66 5.73 2.05
C VAL A 78 -35.40 4.23 1.91
N ILE A 79 -36.33 3.47 1.32
CA ILE A 79 -36.13 2.04 1.08
C ILE A 79 -34.97 1.83 0.09
N ALA A 80 -34.93 2.59 -1.00
CA ALA A 80 -33.86 2.51 -1.99
C ALA A 80 -32.49 2.84 -1.40
N THR A 81 -32.40 3.85 -0.54
CA THR A 81 -31.13 4.20 0.12
C THR A 81 -30.66 3.08 1.05
N ILE A 82 -31.53 2.52 1.89
CA ILE A 82 -31.18 1.40 2.79
C ILE A 82 -30.66 0.19 2.00
N ILE A 83 -31.33 -0.16 0.89
CA ILE A 83 -30.89 -1.26 0.04
C ILE A 83 -29.52 -0.97 -0.57
N SER A 84 -29.33 0.23 -1.11
CA SER A 84 -28.06 0.62 -1.73
C SER A 84 -26.88 0.60 -0.74
N THR A 85 -27.09 1.10 0.49
CA THR A 85 -26.05 1.09 1.52
C THR A 85 -25.69 -0.33 1.95
N THR A 86 -26.68 -1.22 2.04
CA THR A 86 -26.46 -2.63 2.42
C THR A 86 -25.65 -3.37 1.36
N ILE A 87 -25.92 -3.13 0.08
CA ILE A 87 -25.16 -3.75 -1.01
C ILE A 87 -23.71 -3.25 -1.01
N ILE A 88 -23.50 -1.95 -0.79
CA ILE A 88 -22.16 -1.36 -0.73
C ILE A 88 -21.35 -1.93 0.43
N THR A 89 -21.95 -2.03 1.63
CA THR A 89 -21.24 -2.57 2.81
C THR A 89 -20.86 -4.03 2.62
N ILE A 90 -21.75 -4.86 2.07
CA ILE A 90 -21.45 -6.27 1.74
C ILE A 90 -20.34 -6.35 0.69
N GLY A 91 -20.39 -5.52 -0.37
CA GLY A 91 -19.37 -5.47 -1.40
C GLY A 91 -17.98 -5.12 -0.85
N ILE A 92 -17.92 -4.09 0.01
CA ILE A 92 -16.67 -3.70 0.69
C ILE A 92 -16.16 -4.83 1.57
N HIS A 93 -17.03 -5.48 2.35
CA HIS A 93 -16.65 -6.58 3.22
C HIS A 93 -16.06 -7.74 2.42
N LEU A 94 -16.70 -8.15 1.32
CA LEU A 94 -16.21 -9.23 0.45
C LEU A 94 -14.86 -8.90 -0.19
N ILE A 95 -14.64 -7.65 -0.60
CA ILE A 95 -13.34 -7.20 -1.12
C ILE A 95 -12.28 -7.28 -0.03
N TYR A 96 -12.57 -6.78 1.17
CA TYR A 96 -11.64 -6.78 2.29
C TYR A 96 -11.25 -8.20 2.71
N THR A 97 -12.23 -9.09 2.86
CA THR A 97 -11.98 -10.48 3.29
C THR A 97 -11.28 -11.35 2.25
N ASN A 98 -11.33 -11.00 0.96
CA ASN A 98 -10.69 -11.82 -0.09
C ASN A 98 -9.34 -11.25 -0.54
N LEU A 99 -9.20 -9.93 -0.67
CA LEU A 99 -7.98 -9.30 -1.19
C LEU A 99 -7.03 -8.85 -0.07
N VAL A 100 -7.53 -8.33 1.04
CA VAL A 100 -6.67 -7.74 2.08
C VAL A 100 -6.15 -8.82 3.02
N SER A 101 -6.99 -9.78 3.43
CA SER A 101 -6.61 -10.89 4.30
C SER A 101 -5.50 -11.78 3.71
N GLN A 102 -5.61 -12.17 2.44
CA GLN A 102 -4.63 -13.02 1.77
C GLN A 102 -3.28 -12.33 1.63
N ASN A 103 -3.30 -11.03 1.34
CA ASN A 103 -2.08 -10.25 1.26
C ASN A 103 -1.43 -10.10 2.64
N LEU A 104 -2.18 -9.73 3.68
CA LEU A 104 -1.67 -9.60 5.05
C LEU A 104 -1.02 -10.89 5.55
N GLN A 105 -1.68 -12.03 5.37
CA GLN A 105 -1.15 -13.34 5.78
C GLN A 105 0.16 -13.69 5.06
N LYS A 106 0.27 -13.35 3.76
CA LYS A 106 1.48 -13.54 2.98
C LYS A 106 2.65 -12.66 3.43
N TRP A 107 2.37 -11.44 3.91
CA TRP A 107 3.40 -10.55 4.47
C TRP A 107 3.91 -11.07 5.81
N GLU A 108 3.02 -11.53 6.69
CA GLU A 108 3.37 -12.10 8.00
C GLU A 108 4.20 -13.39 7.86
N GLU A 109 3.79 -14.31 6.97
CA GLU A 109 4.53 -15.55 6.72
C GLU A 109 5.94 -15.27 6.17
N LYS A 110 6.05 -14.29 5.27
CA LYS A 110 7.32 -13.83 4.71
C LYS A 110 8.22 -13.24 5.80
N GLU A 111 7.69 -12.40 6.70
CA GLU A 111 8.46 -11.81 7.79
C GLU A 111 8.97 -12.86 8.79
N VAL A 112 8.13 -13.83 9.14
CA VAL A 112 8.52 -14.95 10.01
C VAL A 112 9.60 -15.81 9.37
N TYR A 113 9.52 -16.05 8.06
CA TYR A 113 10.55 -16.77 7.31
C TYR A 113 11.91 -16.04 7.35
N TYR A 114 11.94 -14.73 7.06
CA TYR A 114 13.20 -13.97 7.10
C TYR A 114 13.80 -13.91 8.51
N LYS A 115 12.99 -13.72 9.55
CA LYS A 115 13.48 -13.74 10.94
C LYS A 115 14.06 -15.10 11.32
N ARG A 116 13.41 -16.19 10.89
CA ARG A 116 13.92 -17.55 11.10
C ARG A 116 15.23 -17.76 10.35
N GLN A 117 15.30 -17.37 9.08
CA GLN A 117 16.50 -17.50 8.27
C GLN A 117 17.67 -16.72 8.86
N GLN A 118 17.46 -15.46 9.25
CA GLN A 118 18.45 -14.63 9.92
C GLN A 118 18.94 -15.27 11.24
N SER A 119 18.03 -15.90 11.98
CA SER A 119 18.39 -16.65 13.19
C SER A 119 19.21 -17.91 12.92
N GLU A 120 18.98 -18.61 11.81
CA GLU A 120 19.74 -19.81 11.45
C GLU A 120 21.11 -19.47 10.87
N GLU A 121 21.19 -18.43 10.03
CA GLU A 121 22.46 -17.89 9.53
C GLU A 121 23.34 -17.40 10.69
N TYR A 122 22.76 -16.68 11.66
CA TYR A 122 23.45 -16.31 12.90
C TYR A 122 24.05 -17.52 13.61
N LYS A 123 23.23 -18.56 13.89
CA LYS A 123 23.71 -19.76 14.60
C LYS A 123 24.81 -20.48 13.83
N THR A 124 24.66 -20.57 12.51
CA THR A 124 25.63 -21.21 11.63
C THR A 124 26.96 -20.48 11.69
N ASN A 125 26.94 -19.16 11.54
CA ASN A 125 28.14 -18.32 11.58
C ASN A 125 28.83 -18.36 12.95
N ILE A 126 28.09 -18.36 14.06
CA ILE A 126 28.68 -18.56 15.39
C ILE A 126 29.39 -19.92 15.47
N LYS A 127 28.70 -21.00 15.06
CA LYS A 127 29.25 -22.35 15.11
C LYS A 127 30.52 -22.48 14.27
N GLU A 128 30.47 -22.05 13.02
CA GLU A 128 31.62 -22.10 12.13
C GLU A 128 32.76 -21.21 12.62
N GLY A 129 32.46 -20.02 13.16
CA GLY A 129 33.45 -19.14 13.77
C GLY A 129 34.21 -19.82 14.91
N LEU A 130 33.49 -20.54 15.79
CA LEU A 130 34.09 -21.32 16.88
C LEU A 130 34.97 -22.45 16.34
N GLU A 131 34.48 -23.24 15.37
CA GLU A 131 35.24 -24.32 14.74
C GLU A 131 36.53 -23.80 14.08
N LYS A 132 36.47 -22.66 13.38
CA LYS A 132 37.66 -22.02 12.79
C LYS A 132 38.62 -21.52 13.86
N MET A 133 38.12 -20.96 14.95
CA MET A 133 38.94 -20.47 16.06
C MET A 133 39.67 -21.63 16.77
N GLU A 134 38.99 -22.75 17.00
CA GLU A 134 39.59 -23.98 17.55
C GLU A 134 40.65 -24.57 16.62
N ALA A 135 40.42 -24.51 15.31
CA ALA A 135 41.39 -24.93 14.30
C ALA A 135 42.58 -23.95 14.12
N GLY A 136 42.63 -22.84 14.87
CA GLY A 136 43.69 -21.83 14.76
C GLY A 136 43.53 -20.87 13.57
N ASN A 137 42.43 -20.95 12.83
CA ASN A 137 42.13 -20.14 11.66
C ASN A 137 41.45 -18.81 12.06
N TYR A 138 42.14 -17.98 12.84
CA TYR A 138 41.56 -16.81 13.49
C TYR A 138 40.99 -15.77 12.53
N PHE A 139 41.61 -15.56 11.37
CA PHE A 139 41.11 -14.62 10.36
C PHE A 139 39.72 -15.03 9.83
N PHE A 140 39.51 -16.32 9.57
CA PHE A 140 38.21 -16.84 9.13
C PHE A 140 37.18 -16.82 10.26
N ALA A 141 37.60 -17.11 11.48
CA ALA A 141 36.74 -16.99 12.65
C ALA A 141 36.21 -15.55 12.82
N ILE A 142 37.07 -14.54 12.64
CA ILE A 142 36.69 -13.13 12.66
C ILE A 142 35.61 -12.82 11.59
N GLY A 143 35.79 -13.32 10.36
CA GLY A 143 34.80 -13.15 9.29
C GLY A 143 33.43 -13.70 9.69
N ASN A 144 33.40 -14.94 10.17
CA ASN A 144 32.17 -15.60 10.61
C ASN A 144 31.49 -14.86 11.77
N PHE A 145 32.24 -14.43 12.79
CA PHE A 145 31.65 -13.65 13.90
C PHE A 145 31.16 -12.26 13.46
N SER A 146 31.81 -11.64 12.47
CA SER A 146 31.34 -10.39 11.88
C SER A 146 30.01 -10.58 11.17
N GLU A 147 29.89 -11.61 10.33
CA GLU A 147 28.63 -11.91 9.63
C GLU A 147 27.51 -12.30 10.61
N ALA A 148 27.84 -12.95 11.73
CA ALA A 148 26.89 -13.19 12.81
C ALA A 148 26.36 -11.87 13.40
N LEU A 149 27.23 -10.87 13.61
CA LEU A 149 26.84 -9.55 14.13
C LEU A 149 26.06 -8.70 13.12
N ASP A 150 26.27 -8.90 11.82
CA ASP A 150 25.44 -8.28 10.78
C ASP A 150 23.99 -8.80 10.86
N ASN A 151 23.81 -10.08 11.23
CA ASN A 151 22.51 -10.71 11.42
C ASN A 151 21.88 -10.44 12.80
N ALA A 152 22.69 -10.32 13.85
CA ALA A 152 22.25 -10.02 15.22
C ALA A 152 23.08 -8.88 15.83
N PRO A 153 22.77 -7.61 15.49
CA PRO A 153 23.53 -6.48 16.00
C PRO A 153 23.42 -6.37 17.53
N ASN A 154 24.55 -6.09 18.19
CA ASN A 154 24.67 -5.96 19.65
C ASN A 154 24.52 -7.27 20.44
N ASP A 155 24.65 -8.44 19.81
CA ASP A 155 24.76 -9.69 20.55
C ASP A 155 26.10 -9.78 21.30
N SER A 156 26.04 -9.80 22.63
CA SER A 156 27.23 -9.76 23.49
C SER A 156 28.14 -10.99 23.34
N LEU A 157 27.57 -12.16 22.98
CA LEU A 157 28.32 -13.40 22.81
C LEU A 157 29.14 -13.33 21.51
N ALA A 158 28.50 -12.92 20.42
CA ALA A 158 29.15 -12.72 19.13
C ALA A 158 30.22 -11.61 19.20
N GLU A 159 29.93 -10.50 19.88
CA GLU A 159 30.90 -9.42 20.14
C GLU A 159 32.11 -9.91 20.94
N TYR A 160 31.89 -10.73 21.96
CA TYR A 160 32.96 -11.34 22.75
C TYR A 160 33.83 -12.25 21.90
N HIS A 161 33.23 -13.17 21.13
CA HIS A 161 33.99 -14.09 20.29
C HIS A 161 34.76 -13.38 19.18
N LEU A 162 34.19 -12.32 18.59
CA LEU A 162 34.90 -11.47 17.63
C LEU A 162 36.14 -10.82 18.27
N ALA A 163 35.96 -10.17 19.43
CA ALA A 163 37.06 -9.52 20.14
C ALA A 163 38.13 -10.53 20.56
N TYR A 164 37.71 -11.71 21.02
CA TYR A 164 38.60 -12.79 21.40
C TYR A 164 39.41 -13.32 20.20
N ALA A 165 38.77 -13.54 19.05
CA ALA A 165 39.44 -13.99 17.84
C ALA A 165 40.48 -12.95 17.35
N TYR A 166 40.18 -11.65 17.42
CA TYR A 166 41.15 -10.59 17.16
C TYR A 166 42.31 -10.58 18.16
N CYS A 167 42.05 -10.83 19.44
CA CYS A 167 43.08 -10.95 20.47
C CYS A 167 44.01 -12.15 20.20
N LEU A 168 43.46 -13.30 19.81
CA LEU A 168 44.23 -14.49 19.43
C LEU A 168 45.07 -14.24 18.18
N LEU A 169 44.48 -13.63 17.14
CA LEU A 169 45.19 -13.25 15.92
C LEU A 169 46.39 -12.33 16.24
N CYS A 170 46.19 -11.33 17.10
CA CYS A 170 47.27 -10.46 17.53
C CYS A 170 48.32 -11.22 18.34
N LYS A 171 47.93 -11.99 19.35
CA LYS A 171 48.87 -12.66 20.25
C LYS A 171 49.75 -13.68 19.52
N ILE A 172 49.14 -14.50 18.66
CA ILE A 172 49.75 -15.65 18.00
C ILE A 172 50.38 -15.25 16.66
N GLU A 173 49.65 -14.56 15.80
CA GLU A 173 50.12 -14.20 14.45
C GLU A 173 50.74 -12.80 14.36
N LYS A 174 50.69 -11.98 15.42
CA LYS A 174 51.15 -10.58 15.42
C LYS A 174 50.46 -9.69 14.39
N LYS A 175 49.21 -10.02 14.03
CA LYS A 175 48.38 -9.27 13.07
C LYS A 175 47.14 -8.69 13.74
N GLY A 176 46.65 -7.57 13.22
CA GLY A 176 45.36 -7.00 13.66
C GLY A 176 45.34 -6.44 15.08
N CYS A 177 46.49 -6.26 15.73
CA CYS A 177 46.58 -5.80 17.13
C CYS A 177 45.87 -4.46 17.39
N SER A 178 46.07 -3.45 16.54
CA SER A 178 45.37 -2.16 16.68
C SER A 178 43.84 -2.32 16.63
N ARG A 179 43.33 -3.23 15.77
CA ARG A 179 41.90 -3.53 15.70
C ARG A 179 41.42 -4.26 16.95
N ALA A 180 42.22 -5.19 17.48
CA ALA A 180 41.92 -5.90 18.73
C ALA A 180 41.80 -4.93 19.91
N PHE A 181 42.79 -4.07 20.12
CA PHE A 181 42.77 -3.05 21.18
C PHE A 181 41.54 -2.15 21.09
N ARG A 182 41.32 -1.53 19.93
CA ARG A 182 40.19 -0.61 19.73
C ARG A 182 38.86 -1.32 19.96
N LEU A 183 38.70 -2.55 19.46
CA LEU A 183 37.46 -3.30 19.62
C LEU A 183 37.20 -3.67 21.09
N VAL A 184 38.23 -4.09 21.83
CA VAL A 184 38.09 -4.42 23.25
C VAL A 184 37.77 -3.18 24.09
N GLU A 185 38.38 -2.04 23.78
CA GLU A 185 38.07 -0.75 24.41
C GLU A 185 36.63 -0.32 24.12
N GLU A 186 36.21 -0.35 22.85
CA GLU A 186 34.83 -0.05 22.42
C GLU A 186 33.81 -0.92 23.18
N LEU A 187 34.07 -2.22 23.29
CA LEU A 187 33.17 -3.17 23.98
C LEU A 187 33.19 -3.01 25.50
N SER A 188 34.33 -2.65 26.10
CA SER A 188 34.43 -2.38 27.54
C SER A 188 33.65 -1.12 27.93
N LEU A 189 33.67 -0.09 27.08
CA LEU A 189 32.87 1.12 27.25
C LEU A 189 31.38 0.85 27.02
N LYS A 190 31.05 0.03 26.02
CA LYS A 190 29.67 -0.33 25.69
C LYS A 190 29.01 -1.21 26.77
N HIS A 191 29.78 -2.12 27.36
CA HIS A 191 29.30 -3.11 28.34
C HIS A 191 30.09 -3.04 29.65
N PRO A 192 29.99 -1.93 30.43
CA PRO A 192 30.86 -1.69 31.59
C PRO A 192 30.68 -2.69 32.74
N LYS A 193 29.57 -3.44 32.76
CA LYS A 193 29.32 -4.50 33.76
C LYS A 193 29.89 -5.85 33.36
N ASN A 194 30.31 -6.02 32.10
CA ASN A 194 30.84 -7.27 31.60
C ASN A 194 32.37 -7.30 31.75
N LEU A 195 32.83 -8.04 32.76
CA LEU A 195 34.26 -8.17 33.07
C LEU A 195 35.05 -8.98 32.02
N HIS A 196 34.38 -9.64 31.07
CA HIS A 196 35.05 -10.44 30.06
C HIS A 196 35.93 -9.60 29.12
N TYR A 197 35.54 -8.37 28.77
CA TYR A 197 36.32 -7.54 27.85
C TYR A 197 37.62 -6.99 28.48
N PRO A 198 37.61 -6.42 29.70
CA PRO A 198 38.85 -6.06 30.40
C PRO A 198 39.79 -7.27 30.60
N LEU A 199 39.24 -8.47 30.83
CA LEU A 199 40.05 -9.69 30.94
C LEU A 199 40.75 -10.06 29.63
N LEU A 200 40.13 -9.80 28.47
CA LEU A 200 40.79 -10.02 27.18
C LEU A 200 41.98 -9.08 26.98
N GLU A 201 41.83 -7.82 27.36
CA GLU A 201 42.91 -6.83 27.29
C GLU A 201 44.12 -7.28 28.12
N VAL A 202 43.87 -7.65 29.37
CA VAL A 202 44.92 -8.08 30.30
C VAL A 202 45.65 -9.34 29.80
N ASN A 203 44.90 -10.36 29.36
CA ASN A 203 45.47 -11.67 29.06
C ASN A 203 46.14 -11.79 27.69
N TYR A 204 45.79 -10.91 26.74
CA TYR A 204 46.19 -11.06 25.35
C TYR A 204 46.92 -9.86 24.77
N LEU A 205 46.76 -8.66 25.34
CA LEU A 205 47.20 -7.42 24.72
C LEU A 205 48.30 -6.68 25.50
N GLN A 206 48.57 -7.00 26.77
CA GLN A 206 49.59 -6.31 27.60
C GLN A 206 51.07 -6.52 27.22
N SER A 207 51.38 -7.27 26.14
CA SER A 207 52.75 -7.68 25.78
C SER A 207 53.30 -7.03 24.50
N HIS A 208 52.67 -5.96 24.03
CA HIS A 208 53.00 -5.23 22.81
C HIS A 208 53.09 -3.73 23.06
#